data_AF-A0ABD0QM66-F1
#
_entry.id   AF-A0ABD0QM66-F1
#
_cell.length_a   1.000
_cell.length_b   1.000
_cell.length_c   1.000
_cell.angle_alpha   90.00
_cell.angle_beta   90.00
_cell.angle_gamma   90.00
#
_symmetry.space_group_name_H-M   'P 1'
#
loop_
_entity.id
_entity.type
_entity.pdbx_description
1 polymer ?
#
loop_
_entity_poly.entity_id
_entity_poly.type
_entity_poly.pdbx_seq_one_letter_code
_entity_poly.pdbx_strand_id
1 'polypeptide(L)'
;ELSNCQAVILSVEDEVGQRIIIEDLLEATRGADAGLRQASVTILNGYFSRTRLDYSAHTRMLLSGLMRLMNDSNPEVLSQSWDTINSITK
;
A
#
# COMPACT_ATOMS: atom_id res chain seq x y z
N GLU A 1 -16.93 -4.62 5.45
CA GLU A 1 -15.63 -4.99 6.05
C GLU A 1 -14.46 -4.16 5.48
N LEU A 2 -13.96 -4.41 4.26
CA LEU A 2 -12.76 -3.72 3.72
C LEU A 2 -12.86 -2.18 3.67
N SER A 3 -14.05 -1.64 3.37
CA SER A 3 -14.33 -0.19 3.37
C SER A 3 -14.25 0.44 4.78
N ASN A 4 -14.49 -0.32 5.85
CA ASN A 4 -14.39 0.20 7.21
C ASN A 4 -12.93 0.26 7.67
N CYS A 5 -12.12 -0.75 7.31
CA CYS A 5 -10.68 -0.71 7.55
C CYS A 5 -10.00 0.45 6.80
N GLN A 6 -10.47 0.75 5.60
CA GLN A 6 -10.01 1.91 4.83
C GLN A 6 -10.34 3.25 5.53
N ALA A 7 -11.52 3.39 6.14
CA ALA A 7 -11.89 4.63 6.85
C ALA A 7 -10.99 4.91 8.07
N VAL A 8 -10.56 3.86 8.79
CA VAL A 8 -9.67 4.00 9.94
C VAL A 8 -8.25 4.43 9.52
N ILE A 9 -7.71 3.81 8.47
CA ILE A 9 -6.36 4.12 7.98
C ILE A 9 -6.30 5.53 7.38
N LEU A 10 -7.37 5.98 6.73
CA LEU A 10 -7.50 7.34 6.19
C LEU A 10 -7.67 8.43 7.27
N SER A 11 -7.92 8.04 8.53
CA SER A 11 -8.02 9.00 9.65
C SER A 11 -6.66 9.37 10.26
N VAL A 12 -5.59 8.69 9.82
CA VAL A 12 -4.22 8.97 10.26
C VAL A 12 -3.63 10.10 9.43
N GLU A 13 -3.46 11.26 10.06
CA GLU A 13 -2.94 12.46 9.41
C GLU A 13 -1.47 12.73 9.73
N ASP A 14 -0.94 12.18 10.85
CA ASP A 14 0.41 12.42 11.30
C ASP A 14 1.45 11.56 10.57
N GLU A 15 2.62 12.13 10.29
CA GLU A 15 3.71 11.48 9.55
C GLU A 15 4.17 10.16 10.18
N VAL A 16 4.15 10.06 11.51
CA VAL A 16 4.58 8.84 12.22
C VAL A 16 3.61 7.70 11.97
N GLY A 17 2.31 7.97 12.08
CA GLY A 17 1.25 7.01 11.79
C GLY A 17 1.25 6.59 10.32
N GLN A 18 1.46 7.54 9.40
CA GLN A 18 1.61 7.21 7.97
C GLN A 18 2.76 6.24 7.74
N ARG A 19 3.93 6.51 8.34
CA ARG A 19 5.09 5.63 8.22
C ARG A 19 4.80 4.22 8.75
N ILE A 20 4.19 4.11 9.94
CA ILE A 20 3.84 2.82 10.55
C ILE A 20 2.91 2.02 9.64
N ILE A 21 1.86 2.65 9.12
CA ILE A 21 0.92 2.00 8.19
C ILE A 21 1.65 1.49 6.95
N ILE A 22 2.50 2.32 6.35
CA ILE A 22 3.24 1.97 5.15
C ILE A 22 4.20 0.80 5.41
N GLU A 23 4.98 0.88 6.48
CA GLU A 23 5.96 -0.15 6.87
C GLU A 23 5.25 -1.48 7.16
N ASP A 24 4.20 -1.48 7.98
CA ASP A 24 3.46 -2.69 8.34
C ASP A 24 2.79 -3.34 7.13
N LEU A 25 2.13 -2.56 6.27
CA LEU A 25 1.48 -3.09 5.08
C LEU A 25 2.51 -3.62 4.08
N LEU A 26 3.63 -2.92 3.86
CA LEU A 26 4.70 -3.41 3.00
C LEU A 26 5.35 -4.69 3.56
N GLU A 27 5.51 -4.81 4.87
CA GLU A 27 6.02 -6.03 5.50
C GLU A 27 5.01 -7.19 5.34
N ALA A 28 3.71 -6.94 5.50
CA ALA A 28 2.68 -7.94 5.26
C ALA A 28 2.68 -8.48 3.81
N THR A 29 3.12 -7.67 2.83
CA THR A 29 3.32 -8.15 1.45
C THR A 29 4.51 -9.11 1.28
N ARG A 30 5.32 -9.37 2.32
CA ARG A 30 6.42 -10.35 2.28
C ARG A 30 5.98 -11.75 2.71
N GLY A 31 4.80 -11.87 3.29
CA GLY A 31 4.28 -13.13 3.77
C GLY A 31 4.08 -14.15 2.65
N ALA A 32 4.15 -15.43 3.00
CA ALA A 32 3.88 -16.52 2.07
C ALA A 32 2.41 -16.56 1.60
N ASP A 33 1.49 -16.03 2.41
CA ASP A 33 0.06 -15.98 2.13
C ASP A 33 -0.27 -14.95 1.05
N ALA A 34 -0.69 -15.42 -0.13
CA ALA A 34 -1.03 -14.59 -1.26
C ALA A 34 -2.27 -13.71 -1.02
N GLY A 35 -3.23 -14.16 -0.22
CA GLY A 35 -4.41 -13.39 0.15
C GLY A 35 -4.05 -12.22 1.07
N LEU A 36 -3.12 -12.44 2.02
CA LEU A 36 -2.61 -11.37 2.87
C LEU A 36 -1.82 -10.33 2.06
N ARG A 37 -0.98 -10.77 1.10
CA ARG A 37 -0.28 -9.85 0.19
C ARG A 37 -1.26 -8.99 -0.60
N GLN A 38 -2.28 -9.62 -1.19
CA GLN A 38 -3.30 -8.93 -1.97
C GLN A 38 -4.10 -7.92 -1.14
N ALA A 39 -4.55 -8.32 0.05
CA ALA A 39 -5.27 -7.42 0.95
C ALA A 39 -4.43 -6.21 1.33
N SER A 40 -3.15 -6.42 1.63
CA SER A 40 -2.21 -5.36 2.01
C SER A 40 -2.00 -4.35 0.89
N VAL A 41 -1.78 -4.81 -0.35
CA VAL A 41 -1.65 -3.93 -1.53
C VAL A 41 -2.97 -3.21 -1.82
N THR A 42 -4.11 -3.87 -1.64
CA THR A 42 -5.43 -3.26 -1.84
C THR A 42 -5.67 -2.11 -0.86
N ILE A 43 -5.24 -2.27 0.39
CA ILE A 43 -5.31 -1.22 1.41
C ILE A 43 -4.36 -0.08 1.07
N LEU A 44 -3.11 -0.37 0.68
CA LEU A 44 -2.15 0.64 0.23
C LEU A 44 -2.72 1.47 -0.94
N ASN A 45 -3.26 0.81 -1.96
CA ASN A 45 -3.91 1.49 -3.08
C ASN A 45 -5.05 2.40 -2.62
N GLY A 46 -5.93 1.89 -1.75
CA GLY A 46 -7.05 2.65 -1.21
C GLY A 46 -6.62 3.88 -0.41
N TYR A 47 -5.50 3.78 0.31
CA TYR A 47 -4.91 4.88 1.05
C TYR A 47 -4.35 5.96 0.11
N PHE A 48 -3.45 5.59 -0.82
CA PHE A 48 -2.79 6.55 -1.72
C PHE A 48 -3.71 7.16 -2.77
N SER A 49 -4.73 6.43 -3.22
CA SER A 49 -5.71 6.97 -4.18
C SER A 49 -6.64 8.03 -3.58
N ARG A 50 -6.69 8.16 -2.25
CA ARG A 50 -7.63 9.05 -1.54
C ARG A 50 -6.96 10.08 -0.64
N THR A 51 -5.75 9.81 -0.17
CA THR A 51 -5.02 10.73 0.69
C THR A 51 -4.66 12.02 -0.06
N ARG A 52 -4.72 13.15 0.64
CA ARG A 52 -4.20 14.45 0.18
C ARG A 52 -2.98 14.88 0.99
N LEU A 53 -2.47 13.99 1.83
CA LEU A 53 -1.36 14.25 2.73
C LEU A 53 -0.04 14.17 1.96
N ASP A 54 0.96 14.93 2.40
CA ASP A 54 2.30 14.85 1.84
C ASP A 54 3.00 13.57 2.34
N TYR A 55 3.25 12.64 1.41
CA TYR A 55 3.97 11.38 1.64
C TYR A 55 5.33 11.35 0.94
N SER A 56 5.86 12.49 0.50
CA SER A 56 7.13 12.61 -0.23
C SER A 56 8.32 11.96 0.50
N ALA A 57 8.33 12.04 1.83
CA ALA A 57 9.32 11.38 2.70
C ALA A 57 9.31 9.83 2.57
N HIS A 58 8.17 9.25 2.20
CA HIS A 58 7.97 7.80 2.13
C HIS A 58 7.95 7.25 0.70
N THR A 59 7.84 8.12 -0.33
CA THR A 59 7.74 7.75 -1.74
C THR A 59 8.83 6.77 -2.19
N ARG A 60 10.08 6.95 -1.74
CA ARG A 60 11.18 6.03 -2.10
C ARG A 60 10.93 4.61 -1.58
N MET A 61 10.56 4.49 -0.31
CA MET A 61 10.29 3.19 0.32
C MET A 61 9.09 2.50 -0.33
N LEU A 62 8.02 3.25 -0.59
CA LEU A 62 6.81 2.77 -1.27
C LEU A 62 7.12 2.23 -2.66
N LEU A 63 7.80 3.02 -3.49
CA LEU A 63 8.17 2.61 -4.83
C LEU A 63 9.06 1.36 -4.82
N SER A 64 10.06 1.30 -3.93
CA SER A 64 10.89 0.10 -3.78
C SER A 64 10.09 -1.13 -3.37
N GLY A 65 9.16 -1.00 -2.41
CA GLY A 65 8.30 -2.09 -1.97
C GLY A 65 7.36 -2.59 -3.07
N LEU A 66 6.70 -1.67 -3.78
CA LEU A 66 5.78 -1.97 -4.87
C LEU A 66 6.50 -2.55 -6.10
N MET A 67 7.68 -2.02 -6.45
CA MET A 67 8.50 -2.58 -7.56
C MET A 67 8.88 -4.04 -7.30
N ARG A 68 9.12 -4.44 -6.05
CA ARG A 68 9.38 -5.85 -5.72
C ARG A 68 8.19 -6.74 -6.02
N LEU A 69 6.97 -6.25 -5.79
CA LEU A 69 5.72 -6.99 -6.04
C LEU A 69 5.40 -7.14 -7.53
N MET A 70 6.09 -6.42 -8.40
CA MET A 70 6.04 -6.66 -9.85
C MET A 70 6.61 -8.03 -10.25
N ASN A 71 7.24 -8.75 -9.31
CA ASN A 71 7.70 -10.12 -9.48
C ASN A 71 6.90 -11.13 -8.64
N ASP A 72 5.70 -10.76 -8.16
CA ASP A 72 4.83 -11.70 -7.45
C ASP A 72 4.28 -12.78 -8.39
N SER A 73 4.08 -13.98 -7.85
CA SER A 73 3.49 -15.11 -8.59
C SER A 73 1.97 -15.01 -8.69
N ASN A 74 1.33 -14.23 -7.81
CA ASN A 74 -0.10 -13.98 -7.87
C ASN A 74 -0.41 -12.79 -8.82
N PRO A 75 -1.16 -13.02 -9.92
CA PRO A 75 -1.49 -11.98 -10.88
C PRO A 75 -2.33 -10.84 -10.31
N GLU A 76 -3.17 -11.10 -9.30
CA GLU A 76 -3.98 -10.05 -8.65
C GLU A 76 -3.10 -9.12 -7.82
N VAL A 77 -2.10 -9.66 -7.12
CA VAL A 77 -1.10 -8.86 -6.38
C VAL A 77 -0.33 -7.98 -7.34
N LEU A 78 0.07 -8.53 -8.49
CA LEU A 78 0.80 -7.80 -9.52
C LEU A 78 -0.04 -6.66 -10.12
N SER A 79 -1.28 -6.93 -10.51
CA SER A 79 -2.20 -5.91 -11.04
C SER A 79 -2.44 -4.79 -10.03
N GLN A 80 -2.73 -5.13 -8.77
CA GLN A 80 -3.02 -4.13 -7.74
C GLN A 80 -1.77 -3.30 -7.38
N SER A 81 -0.58 -3.93 -7.42
CA SER A 81 0.68 -3.22 -7.17
C SER A 81 0.95 -2.19 -8.27
N TRP A 82 0.68 -2.55 -9.52
CA TRP A 82 0.76 -1.64 -10.66
C TRP A 82 -0.19 -0.46 -10.53
N ASP A 83 -1.45 -0.69 -10.16
CA ASP A 83 -2.44 0.37 -9.96
C ASP A 83 -2.03 1.33 -8.82
N THR A 84 -1.43 0.78 -7.78
CA THR A 84 -0.89 1.57 -6.66
C THR A 84 0.26 2.46 -7.12
N ILE A 85 1.22 1.92 -7.90
CA ILE A 85 2.32 2.69 -8.49
C ILE A 85 1.78 3.84 -9.34
N ASN A 86 0.80 3.57 -10.20
CA ASN A 86 0.20 4.61 -11.03
C ASN A 86 -0.49 5.70 -10.20
N SER A 87 -1.08 5.34 -9.06
CA SER A 87 -1.76 6.29 -8.18
C SER A 87 -0.78 7.21 -7.44
N ILE A 88 0.41 6.73 -7.08
CA ILE A 88 1.43 7.55 -6.40
C ILE A 88 2.26 8.42 -7.37
N THR A 89 2.30 8.07 -8.66
CA THR A 89 3.03 8.84 -9.69
C THR A 89 2.18 9.89 -10.40
N LYS A 90 0.87 9.91 -10.17
CA LYS A 90 -0.05 10.94 -10.67
C LYS A 90 0.02 12.19 -9.80
#